data_AF-A0A9X6AHI7-F1
#
_entry.id   AF-A0A9X6AHI7-F1
#
_cell.length_a   1.000
_cell.length_b   1.000
_cell.length_c   1.000
_cell.angle_alpha   90.00
_cell.angle_beta   90.00
_cell.angle_gamma   90.00
#
_symmetry.space_group_name_H-M   'P 1'
#
loop_
_entity.id
_entity.type
_entity.pdbx_description
1 polymer ?
#
loop_
_entity_poly.entity_id
_entity_poly.type
_entity_poly.pdbx_seq_one_letter_code
_entity_poly.pdbx_strand_id
1 'polypeptide(L)' 'MLFSKAGVTADELIRQVVRAEPPGRPVIVVSTDREVADGIAKAGARPVASVVLLKRFSRG' A
#
# COMPACT_ATOMS: atom_id res chain seq x y z
N MET A 1 -3.40 12.75 4.70
CA MET A 1 -2.51 12.53 3.54
C MET A 1 -1.08 12.59 4.04
N LEU A 2 -0.21 11.69 3.57
CA LEU A 2 1.21 11.62 3.92
C LEU A 2 2.06 11.92 2.69
N PHE A 3 3.24 12.51 2.87
CA PHE A 3 4.22 12.75 1.82
C PHE A 3 5.54 12.08 2.18
N SER A 4 6.25 11.57 1.18
CA SER A 4 7.61 11.10 1.41
C SER A 4 8.55 12.28 1.64
N LYS A 5 9.60 12.04 2.43
CA LYS A 5 10.71 12.98 2.57
C LYS A 5 11.48 13.05 1.24
N ALA A 6 12.20 14.14 1.01
CA ALA A 6 13.10 14.23 -0.13
C ALA A 6 14.08 13.04 -0.16
N GLY A 7 14.21 12.39 -1.32
CA GLY A 7 15.05 11.20 -1.51
C GLY A 7 14.45 9.88 -1.02
N VAL A 8 13.25 9.89 -0.42
CA VAL A 8 12.52 8.67 -0.03
C VAL A 8 11.44 8.38 -1.06
N THR A 9 11.44 7.16 -1.57
CA THR A 9 10.44 6.71 -2.52
C THR A 9 9.11 6.40 -1.82
N ALA A 10 8.01 6.44 -2.58
CA ALA A 10 6.68 6.19 -2.02
C ALA A 10 6.53 4.75 -1.49
N ASP A 11 7.13 3.77 -2.16
CA ASP A 11 7.11 2.37 -1.75
C ASP A 11 7.81 2.16 -0.40
N GLU A 12 8.91 2.87 -0.14
CA GLU A 12 9.58 2.81 1.17
C GLU A 12 8.74 3.42 2.28
N LEU A 13 8.14 4.59 2.06
CA LEU A 13 7.21 5.19 3.02
C LEU A 13 6.02 4.25 3.29
N ILE A 14 5.43 3.66 2.24
CA ILE A 14 4.32 2.72 2.39
C ILE A 14 4.74 1.50 3.22
N ARG A 15 5.93 0.93 2.98
CA ARG A 15 6.45 -0.19 3.78
C ARG A 15 6.61 0.18 5.25
N GLN A 16 7.07 1.39 5.55
CA GLN A 16 7.17 1.88 6.93
C GLN A 16 5.80 1.99 7.59
N VAL A 17 4.80 2.53 6.88
CA VAL A 17 3.43 2.61 7.36
C VAL A 17 2.88 1.22 7.64
N VAL A 18 3.01 0.27 6.70
CA VAL A 18 2.54 -1.13 6.89
C VAL A 18 3.17 -1.77 8.13
N ARG A 19 4.47 -1.58 8.38
CA ARG A 19 5.16 -2.18 9.53
C ARG A 19 4.77 -1.55 10.87
N ALA A 20 4.36 -0.29 10.86
CA ALA A 20 3.91 0.42 12.06
C ALA A 20 2.48 0.03 12.48
N GLU A 21 1.74 -0.66 11.60
CA GLU A 21 0.37 -1.07 11.86
C GLU A 21 0.30 -2.16 12.94
N PRO A 22 -0.57 -2.02 13.96
CA PRO A 22 -0.70 -3.01 15.02
C PRO A 22 -1.07 -4.40 14.47
N PRO A 23 -0.51 -5.49 15.03
CA PRO A 23 -0.87 -6.83 14.62
C PRO A 23 -2.37 -7.09 14.83
N GLY A 24 -2.99 -7.80 13.90
CA GLY A 24 -4.43 -8.07 13.92
C GLY A 24 -5.28 -7.02 13.20
N ARG A 25 -4.72 -5.86 12.80
CA ARG A 25 -5.41 -4.89 11.96
C ARG A 25 -5.11 -5.16 10.47
N PRO A 26 -6.11 -5.48 9.62
CA PRO A 26 -5.87 -5.71 8.21
C PRO A 26 -5.42 -4.44 7.48
N VAL A 27 -4.32 -4.53 6.73
CA VAL A 27 -3.80 -3.44 5.91
C VAL A 27 -3.86 -3.84 4.43
N ILE A 28 -4.52 -3.01 3.63
CA ILE A 28 -4.62 -3.16 2.17
C ILE A 28 -3.85 -2.02 1.52
N VAL A 29 -2.94 -2.36 0.60
CA VAL A 29 -2.23 -1.38 -0.21
C VAL A 29 -2.70 -1.52 -1.64
N VAL A 30 -3.20 -0.42 -2.20
CA VAL A 30 -3.65 -0.36 -3.59
C VAL A 30 -2.56 0.29 -4.44
N SER A 31 -2.02 -0.45 -5.41
CA SER A 31 -0.98 0.06 -6.31
C SER A 31 -1.00 -0.65 -7.66
N THR A 32 -0.51 0.03 -8.70
CA THR A 32 -0.12 -0.59 -9.99
C THR A 32 1.38 -0.90 -10.05
N ASP A 33 2.15 -0.46 -9.05
CA ASP A 33 3.58 -0.68 -8.96
C ASP A 33 3.86 -2.06 -8.35
N ARG A 34 4.67 -2.86 -9.05
CA ARG A 34 5.05 -4.21 -8.64
C ARG A 34 6.02 -4.20 -7.46
N GLU A 35 6.93 -3.24 -7.37
CA GLU A 35 7.89 -3.15 -6.27
C GLU A 35 7.17 -2.87 -4.94
N VAL A 36 6.16 -2.00 -4.97
CA VAL A 36 5.26 -1.78 -3.84
C VAL A 36 4.56 -3.08 -3.46
N ALA A 37 3.94 -3.76 -4.43
CA ALA A 37 3.16 -4.97 -4.17
C ALA A 37 4.00 -6.09 -3.53
N ASP A 38 5.18 -6.34 -4.07
CA ASP A 38 6.11 -7.36 -3.55
C ASP A 38 6.65 -6.95 -2.16
N GLY A 39 6.95 -5.66 -1.98
CA GLY A 39 7.47 -5.12 -0.72
C GLY A 39 6.46 -5.19 0.44
N ILE A 40 5.19 -4.87 0.18
CA ILE A 40 4.15 -4.86 1.22
C ILE A 40 3.63 -6.28 1.53
N ALA A 41 3.65 -7.19 0.55
CA ALA A 41 3.33 -8.60 0.78
C ALA A 41 4.32 -9.23 1.77
N LYS A 42 5.62 -8.94 1.61
CA LYS A 42 6.67 -9.35 2.57
C LYS A 42 6.51 -8.70 3.95
N ALA A 43 5.91 -7.51 4.01
CA ALA A 43 5.65 -6.80 5.26
C ALA A 43 4.33 -7.21 5.95
N GLY A 44 3.57 -8.17 5.39
CA GLY A 44 2.34 -8.71 5.98
C GLY A 44 1.04 -8.00 5.56
N ALA A 45 1.11 -7.02 4.64
CA ALA A 45 -0.07 -6.40 4.06
C ALA A 45 -0.56 -7.13 2.80
N ARG A 46 -1.76 -6.76 2.34
CA ARG A 46 -2.39 -7.36 1.16
C ARG A 46 -2.32 -6.40 -0.04
N PRO A 47 -1.61 -6.75 -1.13
CA PRO A 47 -1.57 -5.91 -2.33
C PRO A 47 -2.85 -6.07 -3.14
N VAL A 48 -3.37 -4.96 -3.67
CA VAL A 48 -4.55 -4.93 -4.52
C VAL A 48 -4.27 -4.05 -5.74
N ALA A 49 -4.63 -4.54 -6.93
CA ALA A 49 -4.46 -3.76 -8.15
C ALA A 49 -5.41 -2.55 -8.17
N SER A 50 -4.91 -1.38 -8.62
CA SER A 50 -5.71 -0.13 -8.65
C SER A 50 -7.03 -0.24 -9.41
N VAL A 51 -7.09 -1.10 -10.44
CA VAL A 51 -8.33 -1.39 -11.18
C VAL A 51 -9.46 -1.90 -10.28
N VAL A 52 -9.16 -2.62 -9.19
CA VAL A 52 -10.17 -3.11 -8.25
C VAL A 52 -10.78 -1.95 -7.46
N LEU A 53 -9.96 -0.99 -7.03
CA LEU A 53 -10.42 0.20 -6.33
C LEU A 53 -11.26 1.08 -7.26
N LEU A 54 -10.81 1.31 -8.49
CA LEU A 54 -11.58 2.06 -9.49
C LEU A 54 -12.94 1.43 -9.75
N LYS A 55 -13.01 0.10 -9.95
CA LYS A 55 -14.27 -0.64 -10.10
C LYS A 55 -15.19 -0.55 -8.88
N ARG A 56 -14.68 -0.28 -7.68
CA ARG A 56 -15.50 -0.07 -6.47
C ARG A 56 -16.04 1.35 -6.42
N PHE A 57 -15.26 2.35 -6.80
CA PHE A 57 -15.72 3.74 -6.87
C PHE A 57 -16.79 3.96 -7.94
N SER A 58 -16.69 3.29 -9.09
CA SER A 58 -17.69 3.41 -10.17
C SER A 58 -19.04 2.72 -9.88
N ARG A 59 -19.19 2.07 -8.72
CA ARG A 59 -20.45 1.42 -8.29
C ARG A 59 -21.24 2.27 -7.28
N GLY A 60 -20.72 3.44 -6.92
CA GLY A 60 -21.40 4.44 -6.07
C GLY A 60 -22.17 5.47 -6.88
#